data_AF-A0A6G7XDC9-F1
#
_entry.id   AF-A0A6G7XDC9-F1
#
_cell.length_a   1.000
_cell.length_b   1.000
_cell.length_c   1.000
_cell.angle_alpha   90.00
_cell.angle_beta   90.00
_cell.angle_gamma   90.00
#
_symmetry.space_group_name_H-M   'P 1'
#
loop_
_entity.id
_entity.type
_entity.pdbx_description
1 polymer ?
#
loop_
_entity_poly.entity_id
_entity_poly.type
_entity_poly.pdbx_seq_one_letter_code
_entity_poly.pdbx_strand_id
1 'polypeptide(L)'
;MVKVVSAWVVGFLLAVLYLYAATAAIGNLIGMSGLAGALGTGLSAVGWIWLITGIVMPVVLLSLALILGRKRKAGIRILLLAVGITVVAVLQIDLMHLIPESSYFA
;
A
#
# COMPACT_ATOMS: atom_id res chain seq x y z
N MET A 1 13.73 24.14 17.40
CA MET A 1 13.80 22.67 17.60
C MET A 1 12.43 22.00 17.46
N VAL A 2 11.36 22.50 18.10
CA VAL A 2 9.99 21.92 18.03
C VAL A 2 9.50 21.66 16.59
N LYS A 3 9.64 22.63 15.66
CA LYS A 3 9.22 22.48 14.25
C LYS A 3 9.95 21.37 13.48
N VAL A 4 11.18 21.06 13.87
CA VAL A 4 11.97 20.01 13.21
C VAL A 4 11.55 18.65 13.75
N VAL A 5 11.42 18.53 15.08
CA VAL A 5 10.95 17.30 15.73
C VAL A 5 9.55 16.93 15.24
N SER A 6 8.62 17.89 15.16
CA SER A 6 7.27 17.62 14.65
C SER A 6 7.27 17.14 13.20
N ALA A 7 8.10 17.71 12.33
CA ALA A 7 8.21 17.28 10.94
C ALA A 7 8.74 15.85 10.81
N TRP A 8 9.71 15.47 11.65
CA TRP A 8 10.23 14.10 11.71
C TRP A 8 9.18 13.11 12.22
N VAL A 9 8.45 13.46 13.28
CA VAL A 9 7.37 12.62 13.83
C VAL A 9 6.30 12.39 12.76
N VAL A 10 5.83 13.45 12.08
CA VAL A 10 4.82 13.30 11.02
C VAL A 10 5.35 12.44 9.87
N GLY A 11 6.59 12.68 9.40
CA GLY A 11 7.20 11.88 8.35
C GLY A 11 7.33 10.40 8.75
N PHE A 12 7.70 10.12 9.99
CA PHE A 12 7.78 8.77 10.53
C PHE A 12 6.41 8.10 10.59
N LEU A 13 5.40 8.77 11.13
CA LEU A 13 4.03 8.24 11.19
C LEU A 13 3.51 7.91 9.78
N LEU A 14 3.74 8.78 8.80
CA LEU A 14 3.38 8.51 7.41
C LEU A 14 4.12 7.28 6.86
N ALA A 15 5.42 7.14 7.12
CA ALA A 15 6.19 5.98 6.69
C ALA A 15 5.69 4.67 7.34
N VAL A 16 5.28 4.72 8.60
CA VAL A 16 4.65 3.58 9.29
C VAL A 16 3.34 3.18 8.62
N LEU A 17 2.54 4.12 8.10
CA LEU A 17 1.33 3.78 7.34
C LEU A 17 1.64 3.03 6.04
N TYR A 18 2.73 3.34 5.34
CA TYR A 18 3.16 2.55 4.18
C TYR A 18 3.56 1.13 4.59
N LEU A 19 4.28 0.98 5.70
CA LEU A 19 4.65 -0.34 6.23
C LEU A 19 3.41 -1.15 6.59
N TYR A 20 2.44 -0.51 7.26
CA TYR A 20 1.15 -1.10 7.57
C TYR A 20 0.43 -1.55 6.30
N ALA A 21 0.32 -0.68 5.28
CA ALA A 21 -0.35 -1.01 4.03
C ALA A 21 0.29 -2.20 3.29
N ALA A 22 1.63 -2.28 3.27
CA ALA A 22 2.34 -3.42 2.71
C ALA A 22 2.08 -4.72 3.50
N THR A 23 2.11 -4.64 4.84
CA THR A 23 1.86 -5.78 5.71
C THR A 23 0.42 -6.29 5.58
N ALA A 24 -0.55 -5.39 5.50
CA ALA A 24 -1.95 -5.72 5.27
C ALA A 24 -2.16 -6.39 3.91
N ALA A 25 -1.50 -5.89 2.85
CA ALA A 25 -1.57 -6.51 1.53
C ALA A 25 -0.97 -7.92 1.49
N ILE A 26 0.12 -8.16 2.24
CA ILE A 26 0.67 -9.52 2.43
C ILE A 26 -0.35 -10.41 3.15
N GLY A 27 -1.01 -9.89 4.19
CA GLY A 27 -2.09 -10.57 4.89
C GLY A 27 -3.23 -10.96 3.95
N ASN A 28 -3.63 -10.06 3.05
CA ASN A 28 -4.66 -10.34 2.04
C ASN A 28 -4.24 -11.46 1.09
N LEU A 29 -2.98 -11.47 0.62
CA LEU A 29 -2.47 -12.55 -0.23
C LEU A 29 -2.51 -13.91 0.48
N ILE A 30 -2.05 -13.96 1.73
CA ILE A 30 -2.05 -15.20 2.53
C ILE A 30 -3.49 -15.66 2.76
N GLY A 31 -4.39 -14.75 3.15
CA GLY A 31 -5.80 -15.06 3.40
C GLY A 31 -6.52 -15.57 2.15
N MET A 32 -6.36 -14.91 1.01
CA MET A 32 -6.96 -15.32 -0.26
C MET A 32 -6.40 -16.65 -0.77
N SER A 33 -5.10 -16.89 -0.61
CA SER A 33 -4.48 -18.18 -0.95
C SER A 33 -5.02 -19.32 -0.08
N GLY A 34 -5.21 -19.07 1.22
CA GLY A 34 -5.82 -20.03 2.13
C GLY A 34 -7.27 -20.33 1.78
N LEU A 35 -8.04 -19.30 1.41
CA LEU A 35 -9.44 -19.45 0.99
C LEU A 35 -9.55 -20.26 -0.31
N ALA A 36 -8.72 -19.97 -1.31
CA ALA A 36 -8.67 -20.73 -2.56
C ALA A 36 -8.39 -22.23 -2.28
N GLY A 37 -7.40 -22.51 -1.43
CA GLY A 37 -7.09 -23.88 -1.01
C GLY A 37 -8.27 -24.58 -0.31
N ALA A 38 -9.00 -23.88 0.56
CA ALA A 38 -10.17 -24.42 1.25
C ALA A 38 -11.36 -24.70 0.29
N LEU A 39 -11.46 -23.92 -0.79
CA LEU A 39 -12.47 -24.09 -1.84
C LEU A 39 -12.08 -25.19 -2.87
N GLY A 40 -10.86 -25.73 -2.78
CA GLY A 40 -10.33 -26.67 -3.77
C GLY A 40 -10.04 -26.01 -5.13
N THR A 41 -9.87 -24.70 -5.15
CA THR A 41 -9.62 -23.89 -6.36
C THR A 41 -8.25 -23.22 -6.32
N GLY A 42 -7.85 -22.62 -7.43
CA GLY A 42 -6.64 -21.81 -7.51
C GLY A 42 -6.94 -20.32 -7.42
N LEU A 43 -5.90 -19.53 -7.17
CA LEU A 43 -5.93 -18.09 -7.46
C LEU A 43 -5.83 -17.90 -8.98
N SER A 44 -6.73 -17.12 -9.54
CA SER A 44 -6.71 -16.73 -10.95
C SER A 44 -5.49 -15.84 -11.25
N ALA A 45 -5.08 -15.78 -12.53
CA ALA A 45 -4.01 -14.86 -12.95
C ALA A 45 -4.33 -13.39 -12.61
N VAL A 46 -5.60 -13.00 -12.70
CA VAL A 46 -6.06 -11.64 -12.35
C VAL A 46 -5.98 -11.41 -10.85
N GLY A 47 -6.37 -12.40 -10.04
CA GLY A 47 -6.24 -12.34 -8.58
C GLY A 47 -4.80 -12.16 -8.13
N TRP A 48 -3.87 -12.90 -8.73
CA TRP A 48 -2.42 -12.72 -8.49
C TRP A 48 -1.95 -11.31 -8.82
N ILE A 49 -2.37 -10.74 -9.96
CA ILE A 49 -2.00 -9.38 -10.36
C ILE A 49 -2.46 -8.37 -9.31
N TRP A 50 -3.72 -8.44 -8.85
CA TRP A 50 -4.24 -7.50 -7.87
C TRP A 50 -3.56 -7.60 -6.51
N LEU A 51 -3.33 -8.83 -6.04
CA LEU A 51 -2.68 -9.06 -4.74
C LEU A 51 -1.22 -8.61 -4.76
N ILE A 52 -0.47 -8.91 -5.83
CA ILE A 52 0.92 -8.46 -5.98
C ILE A 52 0.97 -6.94 -6.11
N THR A 53 0.05 -6.34 -6.87
CA THR A 53 -0.04 -4.87 -7.01
C THR A 53 -0.26 -4.21 -5.65
N GLY A 54 -1.16 -4.76 -4.83
CA GLY A 54 -1.40 -4.27 -3.47
C GLY A 54 -0.16 -4.28 -2.57
N ILE A 55 0.74 -5.27 -2.74
CA ILE A 55 1.99 -5.39 -1.96
C ILE A 55 3.07 -4.44 -2.48
N VAL A 56 3.25 -4.38 -3.80
CA VAL A 56 4.34 -3.62 -4.43
C VAL A 56 4.09 -2.12 -4.35
N MET A 57 2.83 -1.69 -4.47
CA MET A 57 2.47 -0.30 -4.61
C MET A 57 2.86 0.60 -3.42
N PRO A 58 2.63 0.23 -2.14
CA PRO A 58 3.12 0.99 -0.99
C PRO A 58 4.64 1.18 -1.03
N VAL A 59 5.40 0.14 -1.39
CA VAL A 59 6.87 0.19 -1.43
C VAL A 59 7.36 1.13 -2.53
N VAL A 60 6.74 1.05 -3.71
CA VAL A 60 7.08 1.92 -4.86
C VAL A 60 6.75 3.37 -4.54
N LEU A 61 5.55 3.67 -4.03
CA LEU A 61 5.13 5.04 -3.75
C LEU A 61 5.92 5.67 -2.59
N LEU A 62 6.25 4.89 -1.56
CA LEU A 62 7.17 5.35 -0.50
C LEU A 62 8.55 5.70 -1.09
N SER A 63 9.10 4.82 -1.92
CA SER A 63 10.40 5.03 -2.56
C SER A 63 10.40 6.27 -3.44
N LEU A 64 9.37 6.45 -4.26
CA LEU A 64 9.20 7.63 -5.11
C LEU A 64 9.07 8.92 -4.28
N ALA A 65 8.25 8.90 -3.23
CA ALA A 65 8.08 10.05 -2.35
C ALA A 65 9.41 10.45 -1.68
N LEU A 66 10.20 9.47 -1.23
CA LEU A 66 11.52 9.71 -0.64
C LEU A 66 12.53 10.24 -1.66
N ILE A 67 12.57 9.67 -2.87
CA ILE A 67 13.47 10.11 -3.96
C ILE A 67 13.15 11.53 -4.39
N LEU A 68 11.87 11.83 -4.68
CA LEU A 68 11.42 13.16 -5.09
C LEU A 68 11.57 14.20 -3.96
N GLY A 69 11.51 13.76 -2.71
CA GLY A 69 11.67 14.60 -1.53
C GLY A 69 13.10 15.02 -1.20
N ARG A 70 14.15 14.32 -1.69
CA ARG A 70 15.54 14.47 -1.19
C ARG A 70 16.07 15.90 -1.16
N LYS A 71 15.72 16.76 -2.12
CA LYS A 71 16.20 18.15 -2.20
C LYS A 71 15.14 19.20 -1.82
N ARG A 72 14.02 18.76 -1.26
CA ARG A 72 12.86 19.62 -0.95
C ARG A 72 12.78 19.96 0.55
N LYS A 73 12.09 21.06 0.86
CA LYS A 73 11.78 21.49 2.24
C LYS A 73 10.93 20.43 2.95
N ALA A 74 11.01 20.36 4.28
CA ALA A 74 10.32 19.35 5.09
C ALA A 74 8.81 19.26 4.82
N GLY A 75 8.11 20.40 4.67
CA GLY A 75 6.68 20.41 4.36
C GLY A 75 6.34 19.74 3.03
N ILE A 76 7.15 19.97 1.99
CA ILE A 76 6.95 19.33 0.67
C ILE A 76 7.17 17.82 0.76
N ARG A 77 8.18 17.38 1.54
CA ARG A 77 8.41 15.94 1.76
C ARG A 77 7.23 15.27 2.43
N ILE A 78 6.66 15.91 3.46
CA ILE A 78 5.47 15.42 4.16
C ILE A 78 4.28 15.33 3.19
N LEU A 79 4.07 16.34 2.35
CA LEU A 79 3.01 16.31 1.33
C LEU A 79 3.21 15.18 0.32
N LEU A 80 4.44 14.94 -0.14
CA LEU A 80 4.73 13.81 -1.05
C LEU A 80 4.43 12.46 -0.39
N LEU A 81 4.83 12.28 0.87
CA LEU A 81 4.51 11.08 1.63
C LEU A 81 3.00 10.91 1.83
N ALA A 82 2.30 12.00 2.17
CA ALA A 82 0.85 12.01 2.35
C ALA A 82 0.11 11.67 1.04
N VAL A 83 0.51 12.26 -0.08
CA VAL A 83 -0.09 11.96 -1.39
C VAL A 83 0.09 10.49 -1.76
N GLY A 84 1.30 9.96 -1.63
CA GLY A 84 1.53 8.55 -1.99
C GLY A 84 0.73 7.58 -1.11
N ILE A 85 0.57 7.82 0.20
CA ILE A 85 -0.21 6.92 1.06
C ILE A 85 -1.71 7.07 0.78
N THR A 86 -2.18 8.27 0.44
CA THR A 86 -3.56 8.46 -0.01
C THR A 86 -3.84 7.70 -1.31
N VAL A 87 -2.91 7.70 -2.27
CA VAL A 87 -3.05 6.92 -3.51
C VAL A 87 -3.12 5.42 -3.19
N VAL A 88 -2.25 4.92 -2.30
CA VAL A 88 -2.32 3.52 -1.83
C VAL A 88 -3.68 3.21 -1.21
N ALA A 89 -4.19 4.09 -0.34
CA ALA A 89 -5.44 3.87 0.38
C ALA A 89 -6.65 3.87 -0.57
N VAL A 90 -6.72 4.82 -1.50
CA VAL A 90 -7.78 4.88 -2.52
C VAL A 90 -7.78 3.61 -3.35
N LEU A 91 -6.61 3.19 -3.83
CA LEU A 91 -6.53 1.98 -4.64
C LEU A 91 -6.94 0.74 -3.85
N GLN A 92 -6.56 0.59 -2.58
CA GLN A 92 -7.04 -0.53 -1.77
C GLN A 92 -8.57 -0.52 -1.58
N ILE A 93 -9.18 0.66 -1.39
CA ILE A 93 -10.63 0.77 -1.31
C ILE A 93 -11.28 0.35 -2.63
N ASP A 94 -10.73 0.78 -3.78
CA ASP A 94 -11.22 0.40 -5.10
C ASP A 94 -11.08 -1.11 -5.33
N LEU A 95 -9.97 -1.72 -4.94
CA LEU A 95 -9.78 -3.18 -5.03
C LEU A 95 -10.82 -3.95 -4.21
N MET A 96 -11.23 -3.41 -3.06
CA MET A 96 -12.23 -4.05 -2.19
C MET A 96 -13.67 -3.90 -2.69
N HIS A 97 -14.00 -2.82 -3.40
CA HIS A 97 -15.39 -2.50 -3.73
C HIS A 97 -15.72 -2.66 -5.22
N LEU A 98 -14.76 -2.41 -6.10
CA LEU A 98 -14.98 -2.41 -7.55
C LEU A 98 -14.68 -3.77 -8.19
N ILE A 99 -13.76 -4.53 -7.59
CA ILE A 99 -13.31 -5.80 -8.15
C ILE A 99 -14.17 -6.94 -7.60
N PRO A 100 -14.87 -7.72 -8.47
CA PRO A 100 -15.65 -8.86 -8.03
C PRO A 100 -14.76 -9.92 -7.37
N GLU A 101 -15.17 -10.45 -6.23
CA GLU A 101 -14.42 -11.52 -5.54
C GLU A 101 -14.26 -12.77 -6.41
N SER A 102 -15.24 -13.07 -7.27
CA SER A 102 -15.17 -14.17 -8.23
C SER A 102 -13.98 -14.06 -9.20
N SER A 103 -13.46 -12.84 -9.42
CA SER A 103 -12.30 -12.64 -10.30
C SER A 103 -10.98 -13.14 -9.68
N TYR A 104 -10.93 -13.39 -8.37
CA TYR A 104 -9.74 -13.89 -7.69
C TYR A 104 -9.55 -15.40 -7.82
N PHE A 105 -10.60 -16.15 -8.15
CA PHE A 105 -10.58 -17.62 -8.15
C PHE A 105 -10.71 -18.16 -9.58
N ALA A 106 -9.99 -19.24 -9.88
CA ALA A 106 -10.06 -19.96 -11.15
C ALA A 106 -9.81 -21.46 -10.95
#